data_AF-A0A0B2NXZ9-F1
#
_entry.id   AF-A0A0B2NXZ9-F1
#
_cell.length_a   1.000
_cell.length_b   1.000
_cell.length_c   1.000
_cell.angle_alpha   90.00
_cell.angle_beta   90.00
_cell.angle_gamma   90.00
#
_symmetry.space_group_name_H-M   'P 1'
#
loop_
_entity.id
_entity.type
_entity.pdbx_description
1 polymer ?
#
loop_
_entity_poly.entity_id
_entity_poly.type
_entity_poly.pdbx_seq_one_letter_code
_entity_poly.pdbx_strand_id
1 'polypeptide(L)'
;MKISRNVYDAFGKCRNMEEILTIEIKPGWKKGTKITFPEKGNHEPGVIPADLIFVIDEKPHALYRRDGNDLVINQEITLLEALTGKTLDLTTLDGRSLMIPLTDIVRPGAEVVVPNEGMPISKEPGRKGNLRIKLDVKYPSRLTPEQKSDLRRVLGGIS
;
A
#
# COMPACT_ATOMS: atom_id res chain seq x y z
N MET A 1 -7.57 -0.70 21.39
CA MET A 1 -8.14 -2.06 21.26
C MET A 1 -8.79 -2.43 22.58
N LYS A 2 -10.04 -2.90 22.58
CA LYS A 2 -10.70 -3.38 23.81
C LYS A 2 -10.41 -4.88 23.96
N ILE A 3 -9.91 -5.28 25.12
CA ILE A 3 -9.70 -6.68 25.50
C ILE A 3 -10.58 -7.03 26.69
N SER A 4 -10.86 -8.32 26.86
CA SER A 4 -11.57 -8.87 28.00
C SER A 4 -10.70 -10.00 28.57
N ARG A 5 -10.49 -9.99 29.89
CA ARG A 5 -9.71 -11.01 30.59
C ARG A 5 -10.40 -11.49 31.85
N ASN A 6 -10.15 -12.73 32.20
CA ASN A 6 -10.64 -13.31 33.45
C ASN A 6 -9.68 -12.99 34.59
N VAL A 7 -10.23 -12.51 35.70
CA VAL A 7 -9.48 -12.18 36.91
C VAL A 7 -10.16 -12.87 38.09
N TYR A 8 -9.41 -13.71 38.80
CA TYR A 8 -9.88 -14.35 40.02
C TYR A 8 -9.61 -13.46 41.23
N ASP A 9 -10.61 -13.31 42.10
CA ASP A 9 -10.42 -12.65 43.40
C ASP A 9 -9.87 -13.63 44.46
N ALA A 10 -9.52 -13.10 45.64
CA ALA A 10 -8.94 -13.88 46.75
C ALA A 10 -9.85 -15.00 47.26
N PHE A 11 -11.13 -15.03 46.87
CA PHE A 11 -12.12 -16.04 47.25
C PHE A 11 -12.37 -17.05 46.12
N GLY A 12 -11.57 -17.01 45.05
CA GLY A 12 -11.68 -17.92 43.90
C GLY A 12 -12.82 -17.58 42.93
N LYS A 13 -13.48 -16.44 43.09
CA LYS A 13 -14.55 -16.02 42.18
C LYS A 13 -13.95 -15.35 40.94
N CYS A 14 -14.25 -15.91 39.77
CA CYS A 14 -13.86 -15.34 38.49
C CYS A 14 -14.73 -14.13 38.14
N ARG A 15 -14.10 -13.05 37.70
CA ARG A 15 -14.77 -11.88 37.11
C ARG A 15 -14.17 -11.59 35.75
N ASN A 16 -15.03 -11.25 34.80
CA ASN A 16 -14.58 -10.75 33.51
C ASN A 16 -14.29 -9.24 33.64
N MET A 17 -13.07 -8.83 33.29
CA MET A 17 -12.64 -7.45 33.31
C MET A 17 -12.31 -6.99 31.90
N GLU A 18 -12.87 -5.86 31.51
CA GLU A 18 -12.57 -5.21 30.24
C GLU A 18 -11.49 -4.15 30.42
N GLU A 19 -10.54 -4.11 29.50
CA GLU A 19 -9.44 -3.15 29.51
C GLU A 19 -9.21 -2.61 28.09
N ILE A 20 -8.89 -1.31 27.98
CA ILE A 20 -8.56 -0.69 26.70
C ILE A 20 -7.05 -0.53 26.61
N LEU A 21 -6.45 -1.21 25.63
CA LEU A 21 -5.04 -1.08 25.30
C LEU A 21 -4.87 -0.11 24.13
N THR A 22 -4.13 0.96 24.36
CA THR A 22 -3.79 1.95 23.32
C THR A 22 -2.53 1.53 22.59
N ILE A 23 -2.59 1.44 21.27
CA ILE A 23 -1.45 1.13 20.42
C ILE A 23 -1.23 2.33 19.50
N GLU A 24 -0.12 3.03 19.68
CA GLU A 24 0.29 4.09 18.78
C GLU A 24 1.07 3.51 17.60
N ILE A 25 0.41 3.37 16.46
CA ILE A 25 1.04 2.89 15.24
C ILE A 25 2.02 3.97 14.73
N LYS A 26 3.31 3.65 14.71
CA LYS A 26 4.32 4.58 14.19
C LYS A 26 4.44 4.48 12.66
N PRO A 27 4.71 5.59 11.96
CA PRO A 27 4.90 5.58 10.51
C PRO A 27 5.98 4.58 10.05
N GLY A 28 5.68 3.88 8.96
CA GLY A 28 6.62 2.93 8.35
C GLY A 28 6.64 1.53 8.97
N TRP A 29 5.96 1.30 10.10
CA TRP A 29 5.86 -0.03 10.69
C TRP A 29 5.40 -1.07 9.66
N LYS A 30 6.11 -2.19 9.60
CA LYS A 30 5.90 -3.25 8.61
C LYS A 30 4.99 -4.33 9.18
N LYS A 31 4.32 -5.06 8.30
CA LYS A 31 3.70 -6.35 8.67
C LYS A 31 4.66 -7.20 9.49
N GLY A 32 4.15 -7.80 10.57
CA GLY A 32 4.91 -8.64 11.49
C GLY A 32 5.52 -7.90 12.68
N THR A 33 5.43 -6.56 12.74
CA THR A 33 5.86 -5.81 13.94
C THR A 33 5.05 -6.25 15.14
N LYS A 34 5.73 -6.61 16.24
CA LYS A 34 5.11 -7.12 17.47
C LYS A 34 5.03 -6.02 18.52
N ILE A 35 3.87 -5.89 19.17
CA ILE A 35 3.64 -5.01 20.32
C ILE A 35 3.22 -5.89 21.48
N THR A 36 4.06 -5.96 22.51
CA THR A 36 3.85 -6.80 23.68
C THR A 36 3.29 -5.97 24.82
N PHE A 37 2.16 -6.42 25.38
CA PHE A 37 1.64 -5.92 26.65
C PHE A 37 1.85 -7.00 27.71
N PRO A 38 2.79 -6.79 28.65
CA PRO A 38 3.13 -7.81 29.62
C PRO A 38 1.95 -8.09 30.56
N GLU A 39 1.77 -9.36 30.90
CA GLU A 39 0.81 -9.82 31.92
C GLU A 39 -0.65 -9.35 31.70
N LYS A 40 -1.05 -9.16 30.44
CA LYS A 40 -2.43 -8.78 30.04
C LYS A 40 -3.33 -9.96 29.69
N GLY A 41 -2.87 -11.19 29.90
CA GLY A 41 -3.67 -12.41 29.80
C GLY A 41 -4.62 -12.60 30.98
N ASN A 42 -5.20 -13.80 31.06
CA ASN A 42 -6.01 -14.21 32.21
C ASN A 42 -5.14 -14.30 33.47
N HIS A 43 -5.71 -13.91 34.61
CA HIS A 43 -5.02 -13.91 35.89
C HIS A 43 -5.62 -14.98 36.81
N GLU A 44 -4.84 -16.00 37.13
CA GLU A 44 -5.20 -17.10 38.02
C GLU A 44 -4.35 -17.06 39.30
N PRO A 45 -4.88 -17.51 40.47
CA PRO A 45 -4.12 -17.48 41.71
C PRO A 45 -2.85 -18.33 41.62
N GLY A 46 -1.70 -17.74 41.94
CA GLY A 46 -0.40 -18.43 41.91
C GLY A 46 0.23 -18.56 40.51
N VAL A 47 -0.38 -17.99 39.47
CA VAL A 47 0.11 -18.03 38.09
C VAL A 47 0.34 -16.60 37.58
N ILE A 48 1.52 -16.34 37.02
CA ILE A 48 1.82 -15.07 36.36
C ILE A 48 0.98 -14.98 35.07
N PRO A 49 0.21 -13.91 34.85
CA PRO A 49 -0.60 -13.78 33.63
C PRO A 49 0.27 -13.81 32.37
N ALA A 50 -0.27 -14.39 31.30
CA ALA A 50 0.42 -14.41 30.02
C ALA A 50 0.55 -13.01 29.39
N ASP A 51 1.55 -12.84 28.53
CA ASP A 51 1.70 -11.64 27.72
C ASP A 51 0.71 -11.62 26.56
N LEU A 52 0.22 -10.42 26.24
CA LEU A 52 -0.62 -10.21 25.07
C LEU A 52 0.21 -9.56 23.97
N ILE A 53 0.40 -10.27 22.85
CA ILE A 53 1.21 -9.83 21.72
C ILE A 53 0.29 -9.47 20.55
N PHE A 54 0.26 -8.19 20.18
CA PHE A 54 -0.33 -7.77 18.92
C PHE A 54 0.69 -7.85 17.80
N VAL A 55 0.27 -8.37 16.65
CA VAL A 55 1.09 -8.39 15.44
C VAL A 55 0.43 -7.48 14.41
N ILE A 56 1.20 -6.54 13.87
CA ILE A 56 0.72 -5.65 12.81
C ILE A 56 0.54 -6.44 11.53
N ASP A 57 -0.60 -6.22 10.89
CA ASP A 57 -0.87 -6.71 9.54
C ASP A 57 -1.26 -5.55 8.61
N GLU A 58 -1.13 -5.79 7.32
CA GLU A 58 -1.42 -4.83 6.27
C GLU A 58 -2.78 -5.13 5.66
N LYS A 59 -3.72 -4.17 5.79
CA LYS A 59 -5.01 -4.25 5.13
C LYS A 59 -4.83 -3.99 3.63
N PRO A 60 -5.36 -4.83 2.73
CA PRO A 60 -5.35 -4.55 1.29
C PRO A 60 -6.00 -3.19 0.99
N HIS A 61 -5.32 -2.40 0.17
CA HIS A 61 -5.84 -1.12 -0.32
C HIS A 61 -6.31 -1.28 -1.77
N ALA A 62 -7.35 -0.54 -2.17
CA ALA A 62 -7.97 -0.69 -3.48
C ALA A 62 -7.04 -0.37 -4.65
N LEU A 63 -6.16 0.63 -4.47
CA LEU A 63 -5.27 1.14 -5.52
C LEU A 63 -3.79 0.84 -5.29
N TYR A 64 -3.37 0.74 -4.03
CA TYR A 64 -1.95 0.71 -3.67
C TYR A 64 -1.61 -0.63 -3.06
N ARG A 65 -0.49 -1.20 -3.49
CA ARG A 65 0.09 -2.38 -2.87
C ARG A 65 1.42 -1.99 -2.26
N ARG A 66 1.60 -2.23 -0.97
CA ARG A 66 2.90 -2.03 -0.33
C ARG A 66 3.88 -3.12 -0.75
N ASP A 67 5.12 -2.70 -1.00
CA ASP A 67 6.25 -3.57 -1.31
C ASP A 67 7.46 -3.12 -0.49
N GLY A 68 7.58 -3.63 0.74
CA GLY A 68 8.57 -3.16 1.69
C GLY A 68 8.34 -1.70 2.10
N ASN A 69 9.23 -0.80 1.67
CA ASN A 69 9.09 0.64 1.88
C ASN A 69 8.48 1.35 0.66
N ASP A 70 8.32 0.65 -0.46
CA ASP A 70 7.79 1.22 -1.69
C ASP A 70 6.27 0.98 -1.78
N LEU A 71 5.63 1.77 -2.62
CA LEU A 71 4.25 1.59 -3.02
C LEU A 71 4.21 1.21 -4.50
N VAL A 72 3.33 0.29 -4.85
CA VAL A 72 3.09 -0.14 -6.23
C VAL A 72 1.64 0.16 -6.59
N ILE A 73 1.42 0.76 -7.74
CA ILE A 73 0.10 1.00 -8.32
C ILE A 73 0.11 0.56 -9.78
N ASN A 74 -1.00 0.00 -10.25
CA ASN A 74 -1.20 -0.33 -11.65
C ASN A 74 -2.06 0.79 -12.27
N GLN A 75 -1.63 1.32 -13.40
CA GLN A 75 -2.36 2.36 -14.13
C GLN A 75 -2.58 1.93 -15.57
N GLU A 76 -3.84 2.01 -16.00
CA GLU A 76 -4.24 1.74 -17.37
C GLU A 76 -4.10 3.03 -18.20
N ILE A 77 -3.40 2.93 -19.33
CA ILE A 77 -3.31 3.99 -20.33
C ILE A 77 -3.69 3.44 -21.70
N THR A 78 -4.26 4.28 -22.56
CA THR A 78 -4.57 3.87 -23.93
C THR A 78 -3.32 3.81 -24.80
N LEU A 79 -3.37 3.05 -25.89
CA LEU A 79 -2.29 3.05 -26.89
C LEU A 79 -1.99 4.46 -27.43
N LEU A 80 -3.01 5.31 -27.59
CA LEU A 80 -2.82 6.70 -28.01
C LEU A 80 -1.97 7.46 -26.99
N GLU A 81 -2.39 7.45 -25.73
CA GLU A 81 -1.68 8.09 -24.61
C GLU A 81 -0.25 7.55 -24.44
N ALA A 82 -0.04 6.25 -24.64
CA ALA A 82 1.28 5.63 -24.59
C ALA A 82 2.22 6.13 -25.69
N LEU A 83 1.70 6.52 -26.85
CA LEU A 83 2.48 6.99 -28.00
C LEU A 83 2.62 8.52 -28.05
N THR A 84 1.60 9.26 -27.59
CA THR A 84 1.54 10.73 -27.68
C THR A 84 1.80 11.45 -26.36
N GLY A 85 1.92 10.68 -25.27
CA GLY A 85 2.09 11.19 -23.93
C GLY A 85 0.76 11.44 -23.19
N LYS A 86 0.85 11.48 -21.86
CA LYS A 86 -0.26 11.68 -20.92
C LYS A 86 0.28 12.19 -19.59
N THR A 87 -0.46 13.03 -18.88
CA THR A 87 -0.17 13.30 -17.46
C THR A 87 -1.04 12.41 -16.59
N LEU A 88 -0.42 11.57 -15.77
CA LEU A 88 -1.14 10.80 -14.75
C LEU A 88 -1.46 11.72 -13.57
N ASP A 89 -2.70 11.64 -13.08
CA ASP A 89 -3.13 12.28 -11.84
C ASP A 89 -3.42 11.20 -10.80
N LEU A 90 -2.61 11.16 -9.75
CA LEU A 90 -2.71 10.19 -8.67
C LEU A 90 -2.93 10.87 -7.33
N THR A 91 -3.92 10.41 -6.57
CA THR A 91 -4.08 10.80 -5.17
C THR A 91 -3.20 9.94 -4.28
N THR A 92 -2.24 10.54 -3.59
CA THR A 92 -1.33 9.86 -2.66
C THR A 92 -2.06 9.42 -1.38
N LEU A 93 -1.43 8.58 -0.57
CA LEU A 93 -2.01 8.09 0.70
C LEU A 93 -2.26 9.21 1.74
N ASP A 94 -1.55 10.34 1.63
CA ASP A 94 -1.75 11.54 2.44
C ASP A 94 -2.72 12.55 1.81
N GLY A 95 -3.39 12.19 0.70
CA GLY A 95 -4.45 12.98 0.09
C GLY A 95 -4.00 14.10 -0.85
N ARG A 96 -2.70 14.21 -1.15
CA ARG A 96 -2.19 15.15 -2.16
C ARG A 96 -2.46 14.62 -3.56
N SER A 97 -2.58 15.52 -4.53
CA SER A 97 -2.57 15.18 -5.96
C SER A 97 -1.14 15.23 -6.50
N LEU A 98 -0.75 14.17 -7.20
CA LEU A 98 0.56 14.01 -7.82
C LEU A 98 0.38 13.91 -9.34
N MET A 99 0.87 14.92 -10.06
CA MET A 99 0.85 14.97 -11.52
C MET A 99 2.16 14.46 -12.09
N ILE A 100 2.11 13.41 -12.90
CA ILE A 100 3.29 12.73 -13.44
C ILE A 100 3.19 12.75 -14.97
N PRO A 101 3.96 13.61 -15.66
CA PRO A 101 3.96 13.65 -17.10
C PRO A 101 4.70 12.44 -17.68
N LEU A 102 4.02 11.72 -18.58
CA LEU A 102 4.59 10.70 -19.44
C LEU A 102 4.87 11.37 -20.79
N THR A 103 6.10 11.85 -20.98
CA THR A 103 6.51 12.56 -22.20
C THR A 103 7.06 11.64 -23.28
N ASP A 104 7.66 10.54 -22.87
CA ASP A 104 8.27 9.56 -23.78
C ASP A 104 7.29 8.43 -24.11
N ILE A 105 7.61 7.67 -25.17
CA ILE A 105 6.83 6.50 -25.57
C ILE A 105 6.85 5.45 -24.46
N VAL A 106 5.65 5.09 -23.99
CA VAL A 106 5.46 4.06 -22.97
C VAL A 106 5.35 2.70 -23.62
N ARG A 107 6.23 1.78 -23.22
CA ARG A 107 6.20 0.38 -23.66
C ARG A 107 5.22 -0.43 -22.81
N PRO A 108 4.59 -1.48 -23.36
CA PRO A 108 3.82 -2.43 -22.55
C PRO A 108 4.65 -2.99 -21.40
N GLY A 109 4.10 -2.96 -20.18
CA GLY A 109 4.78 -3.42 -18.97
C GLY A 109 5.88 -2.47 -18.46
N ALA A 110 6.00 -1.27 -19.01
CA ALA A 110 6.90 -0.25 -18.48
C ALA A 110 6.51 0.14 -17.05
N GLU A 111 7.51 0.58 -16.30
CA GLU A 111 7.35 1.05 -14.94
C GLU A 111 7.93 2.46 -14.81
N VAL A 112 7.16 3.37 -14.21
CA VAL A 112 7.61 4.72 -13.86
C VAL A 112 7.84 4.77 -12.35
N VAL A 113 9.02 5.22 -11.96
CA VAL A 113 9.39 5.35 -10.54
C VAL A 113 9.37 6.82 -10.15
N VAL A 114 8.53 7.16 -9.18
CA VAL A 114 8.52 8.47 -8.54
C VAL A 114 9.26 8.37 -7.21
N PRO A 115 10.42 9.02 -7.07
CA PRO A 115 11.22 8.94 -5.86
C PRO A 115 10.51 9.61 -4.67
N ASN A 116 10.73 9.08 -3.48
CA ASN A 116 10.22 9.62 -2.20
C ASN A 116 8.68 9.67 -2.04
N GLU A 117 7.91 9.01 -2.90
CA GLU A 117 6.44 8.92 -2.80
C GLU A 117 5.93 7.55 -2.31
N GLY A 118 6.81 6.75 -1.68
CA GLY A 118 6.48 5.49 -1.02
C GLY A 118 6.13 5.63 0.47
N MET A 119 6.27 4.53 1.22
CA MET A 119 6.04 4.49 2.66
C MET A 119 7.21 5.10 3.44
N PRO A 120 6.97 5.73 4.61
CA PRO A 120 8.03 6.18 5.51
C PRO A 120 8.96 5.04 5.93
N ILE A 121 10.25 5.33 6.07
CA ILE A 121 11.25 4.37 6.54
C ILE A 121 11.41 4.54 8.05
N SER A 122 10.93 3.58 8.85
CA SER A 122 10.89 3.75 10.32
C SER A 122 12.25 4.02 10.98
N LYS A 123 13.35 3.54 10.38
CA LYS A 123 14.70 3.75 10.89
C LYS A 123 15.33 5.08 10.45
N GLU A 124 14.70 5.78 9.50
CA GLU A 124 15.26 6.97 8.86
C GLU A 124 14.17 8.05 8.77
N PRO A 125 13.98 8.83 9.86
CA PRO A 125 12.97 9.88 9.90
C PRO A 125 13.12 10.87 8.74
N GLY A 126 12.00 11.20 8.09
CA GLY A 126 11.98 12.10 6.94
C GLY A 126 12.25 11.44 5.59
N ARG A 127 12.73 10.19 5.56
CA ARG A 127 12.90 9.43 4.31
C ARG A 127 11.70 8.53 4.01
N LYS A 128 11.39 8.40 2.73
CA LYS A 128 10.35 7.52 2.20
C LYS A 128 10.96 6.60 1.14
N GLY A 129 10.31 5.46 0.90
CA GLY A 129 10.55 4.67 -0.31
C GLY A 129 10.00 5.36 -1.56
N ASN A 130 9.88 4.61 -2.64
CA ASN A 130 9.44 5.10 -3.94
C ASN A 130 8.01 4.67 -4.25
N LEU A 131 7.36 5.42 -5.14
CA LEU A 131 6.13 4.99 -5.81
C LEU A 131 6.49 4.39 -7.16
N ARG A 132 6.08 3.16 -7.41
CA ARG A 132 6.32 2.40 -8.64
C ARG A 132 4.99 2.24 -9.38
N ILE A 133 4.88 2.86 -10.54
CA ILE A 133 3.67 2.88 -11.35
C ILE A 133 3.87 1.92 -12.51
N LYS A 134 3.15 0.80 -12.48
CA LYS A 134 3.14 -0.17 -13.57
C LYS A 134 2.11 0.25 -14.60
N LEU A 135 2.55 0.46 -15.83
CA LEU A 135 1.70 0.92 -16.92
C LEU A 135 1.19 -0.27 -17.73
N ASP A 136 -0.13 -0.40 -17.78
CA ASP A 136 -0.83 -1.34 -18.63
C ASP A 136 -1.39 -0.61 -19.85
N VAL A 137 -0.94 -1.00 -21.04
CA VAL A 137 -1.30 -0.33 -22.30
C VAL A 137 -2.49 -1.04 -22.92
N LYS A 138 -3.63 -0.36 -22.90
CA LYS A 138 -4.87 -0.84 -23.51
C LYS A 138 -4.91 -0.55 -24.99
N TYR A 139 -4.90 -1.62 -25.78
CA TYR A 139 -5.07 -1.55 -27.22
C TYR A 139 -6.55 -1.36 -27.60
N PRO A 140 -6.84 -0.61 -28.68
CA PRO A 140 -8.19 -0.55 -29.22
C PRO A 140 -8.61 -1.93 -29.73
N SER A 141 -9.86 -2.31 -29.48
CA SER A 141 -10.38 -3.62 -29.90
C SER A 141 -10.53 -3.75 -31.41
N ARG A 142 -10.75 -2.62 -32.11
CA ARG A 142 -10.91 -2.53 -33.57
C ARG A 142 -10.41 -1.18 -34.08
N LEU A 143 -10.05 -1.14 -35.36
CA LEU A 143 -9.70 0.08 -36.11
C LEU A 143 -10.36 0.03 -37.48
N THR A 144 -10.84 1.17 -37.97
CA THR A 144 -11.41 1.29 -39.33
C THR A 144 -10.32 1.20 -40.40
N PRO A 145 -10.66 0.90 -41.67
CA PRO A 145 -9.70 0.92 -42.77
C PRO A 145 -8.95 2.25 -42.88
N GLU A 146 -9.63 3.37 -42.69
CA GLU A 146 -9.07 4.73 -42.74
C GLU A 146 -8.04 4.92 -41.62
N GLN A 147 -8.39 4.58 -40.37
CA GLN A 147 -7.48 4.65 -39.22
C GLN A 147 -6.22 3.80 -39.43
N LYS A 148 -6.37 2.59 -40.00
CA LYS A 148 -5.23 1.73 -40.33
C LYS A 148 -4.35 2.34 -41.43
N SER A 149 -4.95 3.00 -42.43
CA SER A 149 -4.22 3.71 -43.48
C SER A 149 -3.37 4.86 -42.89
N ASP A 150 -3.98 5.67 -42.02
CA ASP A 150 -3.28 6.77 -41.33
C ASP A 150 -2.14 6.27 -40.44
N LEU A 151 -2.36 5.20 -39.68
CA LEU A 151 -1.31 4.61 -38.86
C LEU A 151 -0.14 4.07 -39.69
N ARG A 152 -0.41 3.44 -40.85
CA ARG A 152 0.67 3.01 -41.77
C ARG A 152 1.44 4.19 -42.34
N ARG A 153 0.76 5.30 -42.66
CA ARG A 153 1.41 6.51 -43.18
C ARG A 153 2.33 7.15 -42.14
N VAL A 154 1.92 7.21 -40.87
CA VAL A 154 2.68 7.87 -39.80
C VAL A 154 3.75 6.95 -39.19
N LEU A 155 3.45 5.67 -38.98
CA LEU A 155 4.34 4.73 -38.28
C LEU A 155 5.12 3.80 -39.22
N GLY A 156 4.74 3.69 -40.50
CA GLY A 156 5.32 2.71 -41.43
C GLY A 156 6.76 2.97 -41.87
N GLY A 157 7.29 4.18 -41.64
CA GLY A 157 8.70 4.52 -41.91
C GLY A 157 9.64 4.26 -40.72
N ILE A 158 9.11 3.76 -39.60
CA ILE A 158 9.85 3.50 -38.37
C ILE A 158 10.17 2.00 -38.35
N SER A 159 11.22 1.61 -39.07
CA SER A 159 11.78 0.25 -39.07
C SER A 159 13.17 0.25 -38.46
#